data_AF-A0A378KZQ4-F1
#
_entry.id   AF-A0A378KZQ4-F1
#
_cell.length_a   1.000
_cell.length_b   1.000
_cell.length_c   1.000
_cell.angle_alpha   90.00
_cell.angle_beta   90.00
_cell.angle_gamma   90.00
#
_symmetry.space_group_name_H-M   'P 1'
#
loop_
_entity.id
_entity.type
_entity.pdbx_description
1 polymer ?
#
loop_
_entity_poly.entity_id
_entity_poly.type
_entity_poly.pdbx_seq_one_letter_code
_entity_poly.pdbx_strand_id
1 'polypeptide(L)'
;MAELIKPLLNGRPYESTAHRFLTMFQPIQETETKHSDFLAFVATPVLDFFVLDTVFAVDASIRLLNATASLLKAAYTWTLNQQKTSDLFDKATERELDAFVDNIHHIFSSLLAQIVNILFSAVSLITRPIASIAEALSDDSMEERTFRPI
;
A
#
# COMPACT_ATOMS: atom_id res chain seq x y z
N MET A 1 16.45 -5.62 -11.87
CA MET A 1 15.07 -5.88 -11.40
C MET A 1 14.56 -4.52 -10.98
N ALA A 2 13.54 -3.98 -11.64
CA ALA A 2 13.05 -2.63 -11.34
C ALA A 2 12.81 -2.51 -9.82
N GLU A 3 13.46 -1.53 -9.19
CA GLU A 3 13.44 -1.33 -7.73
C GLU A 3 12.02 -1.11 -7.18
N LEU A 4 11.05 -0.84 -8.07
CA LEU A 4 9.61 -0.73 -7.81
C LEU A 4 8.94 -1.98 -7.21
N ILE A 5 9.46 -3.20 -7.42
CA ILE A 5 8.79 -4.43 -6.95
C ILE A 5 9.12 -4.74 -5.47
N LYS A 6 10.30 -4.35 -4.99
CA LYS A 6 10.73 -4.63 -3.60
C LYS A 6 9.85 -3.98 -2.52
N PRO A 7 9.44 -2.70 -2.63
CA PRO A 7 8.56 -2.09 -1.63
C PRO A 7 7.15 -2.71 -1.61
N LEU A 8 6.71 -3.34 -2.70
CA LEU A 8 5.39 -3.98 -2.80
C LEU A 8 5.25 -5.24 -1.96
N LEU A 9 6.35 -5.96 -1.73
CA LEU A 9 6.35 -7.25 -1.02
C LEU A 9 6.73 -7.12 0.46
N ASN A 10 7.50 -6.09 0.84
CA ASN A 10 8.10 -5.97 2.17
C ASN A 10 7.87 -4.61 2.87
N GLY A 11 7.24 -3.63 2.21
CA GLY A 11 7.07 -2.27 2.74
C GLY A 11 5.86 -2.11 3.66
N ARG A 12 5.91 -1.14 4.58
CA ARG A 12 4.73 -0.79 5.40
C ARG A 12 3.62 -0.20 4.50
N PRO A 13 2.33 -0.34 4.84
CA PRO A 13 1.21 0.07 3.97
C PRO A 13 1.34 1.51 3.44
N TYR A 14 1.76 2.45 4.30
CA TYR A 14 1.93 3.86 3.97
C TYR A 14 3.17 4.16 3.11
N GLU A 15 4.23 3.35 3.19
CA GLU A 15 5.43 3.51 2.35
C GLU A 15 5.11 3.13 0.90
N SER A 16 4.32 2.07 0.71
CA SER A 16 3.79 1.67 -0.60
C SER A 16 2.91 2.76 -1.21
N THR A 17 2.05 3.39 -0.42
CA THR A 17 1.19 4.50 -0.87
C THR A 17 1.98 5.74 -1.25
N ALA A 18 2.94 6.15 -0.44
CA ALA A 18 3.79 7.30 -0.73
C ALA A 18 4.62 7.08 -2.02
N HIS A 19 5.16 5.87 -2.21
CA HIS A 19 5.89 5.53 -3.41
C HIS A 19 5.00 5.60 -4.66
N ARG A 20 3.80 5.01 -4.62
CA ARG A 20 2.84 5.04 -5.73
C ARG A 20 2.42 6.46 -6.10
N PHE A 21 2.17 7.31 -5.10
CA PHE A 21 1.84 8.71 -5.33
C PHE A 21 2.96 9.46 -6.06
N LEU A 22 4.22 9.20 -5.72
CA LEU A 22 5.35 9.86 -6.39
C LEU A 22 5.53 9.32 -7.82
N THR A 23 5.44 8.00 -7.99
CA THR A 23 5.66 7.34 -9.30
C THR A 23 4.54 7.61 -10.31
N MET A 24 3.35 8.04 -9.88
CA MET A 24 2.24 8.28 -10.82
C MET A 24 2.50 9.46 -11.77
N PHE A 25 3.38 10.38 -11.38
CA PHE A 25 3.77 11.51 -12.22
C PHE A 25 5.09 11.30 -12.95
N GLN A 26 5.77 10.18 -12.69
CA GLN A 26 7.00 9.86 -13.38
C GLN A 26 6.71 9.28 -14.78
N PRO A 27 7.54 9.62 -15.78
CA PRO A 27 7.42 9.06 -17.11
C PRO A 27 7.56 7.54 -17.11
N ILE A 28 7.12 6.91 -18.20
CA ILE A 28 7.19 5.44 -18.33
C ILE A 28 8.64 4.98 -18.54
N GLN A 29 9.49 5.80 -19.16
CA GLN A 29 10.89 5.46 -19.45
C GLN A 29 11.81 6.19 -18.46
N GLU A 30 12.09 5.57 -17.32
CA GLU A 30 13.05 6.11 -16.35
C GLU A 30 14.45 5.46 -16.51
N THR A 31 14.56 4.33 -17.24
CA THR A 31 15.83 3.64 -17.50
C THR A 31 16.10 3.34 -18.99
N GLU A 32 17.38 3.12 -19.35
CA GLU A 32 17.82 2.84 -20.74
C GLU A 32 17.13 1.60 -21.38
N THR A 33 16.58 0.69 -20.56
CA THR A 33 15.91 -0.54 -21.02
C THR A 33 14.39 -0.40 -21.17
N LYS A 34 13.97 0.18 -22.30
CA LYS A 34 12.56 0.54 -22.63
C LYS A 34 11.51 -0.57 -22.45
N HIS A 35 11.85 -1.84 -22.68
CA HIS A 35 10.87 -2.95 -22.60
C HIS A 35 10.56 -3.38 -21.16
N SER A 36 11.50 -3.22 -20.22
CA SER A 36 11.31 -3.63 -18.83
C SER A 36 10.33 -2.69 -18.12
N ASP A 37 10.43 -1.39 -18.38
CA ASP A 37 9.62 -0.39 -17.67
C ASP A 37 8.17 -0.34 -18.18
N PHE A 38 7.95 -0.62 -19.47
CA PHE A 38 6.60 -0.81 -20.01
C PHE A 38 5.92 -2.06 -19.44
N LEU A 39 6.65 -3.18 -19.35
CA LEU A 39 6.11 -4.39 -18.73
C LEU A 39 5.77 -4.15 -17.25
N ALA A 40 6.63 -3.43 -16.51
CA ALA A 40 6.35 -3.06 -15.13
C ALA A 40 5.13 -2.14 -15.01
N PHE A 41 4.99 -1.15 -15.90
CA PHE A 41 3.82 -0.27 -15.96
C PHE A 41 2.50 -1.04 -16.14
N VAL A 42 2.46 -2.03 -17.05
CA VAL A 42 1.25 -2.84 -17.29
C VAL A 42 1.04 -3.92 -16.22
N ALA A 43 2.13 -4.50 -15.70
CA ALA A 43 2.05 -5.56 -14.71
C ALA A 43 1.67 -5.05 -13.31
N THR A 44 2.01 -3.82 -12.96
CA THR A 44 1.73 -3.26 -11.62
C THR A 44 0.24 -3.27 -11.28
N PRO A 45 -0.67 -2.73 -12.12
CA PRO A 45 -2.12 -2.82 -11.87
C PRO A 45 -2.64 -4.25 -11.77
N VAL A 46 -2.10 -5.19 -12.57
CA VAL A 46 -2.51 -6.60 -12.54
C VAL A 46 -2.08 -7.27 -11.24
N LEU A 47 -0.85 -7.02 -10.79
CA LEU A 47 -0.35 -7.53 -9.51
C LEU A 47 -1.12 -6.93 -8.32
N ASP A 48 -1.46 -5.64 -8.40
CA ASP A 48 -2.26 -4.97 -7.38
C ASP A 48 -3.65 -5.58 -7.22
N PHE A 49 -4.29 -5.87 -8.35
CA PHE A 49 -5.67 -6.34 -8.37
C PHE A 49 -5.81 -7.83 -8.06
N PHE A 50 -4.89 -8.67 -8.55
CA PHE A 50 -5.04 -10.12 -8.43
C PHE A 50 -4.18 -10.74 -7.33
N VAL A 51 -2.96 -10.25 -7.13
CA VAL A 51 -2.00 -10.87 -6.20
C VAL A 51 -2.07 -10.19 -4.85
N LEU A 52 -1.91 -8.87 -4.80
CA LEU A 52 -1.89 -8.11 -3.55
C LEU A 52 -3.26 -8.13 -2.85
N ASP A 53 -4.36 -8.08 -3.60
CA ASP A 53 -5.71 -8.17 -3.02
C ASP A 53 -5.97 -9.52 -2.35
N THR A 54 -5.55 -10.61 -2.98
CA THR A 54 -5.67 -11.96 -2.39
C THR A 54 -4.81 -12.09 -1.12
N VAL A 55 -3.56 -11.63 -1.15
CA VAL A 55 -2.66 -11.68 0.01
C VAL A 55 -3.22 -10.83 1.15
N PHE A 56 -3.75 -9.65 0.83
CA PHE A 56 -4.37 -8.78 1.81
C PHE A 56 -5.62 -9.39 2.45
N ALA A 57 -6.51 -10.00 1.65
CA ALA A 57 -7.70 -10.67 2.17
C ALA A 57 -7.35 -11.79 3.17
N VAL A 58 -6.27 -12.53 2.91
CA VAL A 58 -5.76 -13.56 3.84
C VAL A 58 -5.22 -12.94 5.13
N ASP A 59 -4.37 -11.90 5.04
CA ASP A 59 -3.82 -11.22 6.22
C ASP A 59 -4.94 -10.58 7.08
N ALA A 60 -5.89 -9.91 6.43
CA ALA A 60 -7.05 -9.33 7.10
C ALA A 60 -7.90 -10.40 7.80
N SER A 61 -8.09 -11.57 7.18
CA SER A 61 -8.82 -12.69 7.79
C SER A 61 -8.11 -13.23 9.02
N ILE A 62 -6.79 -13.40 8.97
CA ILE A 62 -5.97 -13.83 10.11
C ILE A 62 -6.09 -12.82 11.26
N ARG A 63 -5.98 -11.52 10.95
CA ARG A 63 -6.11 -10.45 11.94
C ARG A 63 -7.51 -10.36 12.53
N LEU A 64 -8.55 -10.59 11.73
CA LEU A 64 -9.92 -10.63 12.21
C LEU A 64 -10.16 -11.81 13.17
N LEU A 65 -9.59 -12.97 12.86
CA LEU A 65 -9.59 -14.13 13.77
C LEU A 65 -8.85 -13.81 15.07
N ASN A 66 -7.69 -13.18 15.00
CA ASN A 66 -6.93 -12.77 16.19
C ASN A 66 -7.68 -11.72 17.02
N ALA A 67 -8.29 -10.72 16.37
CA ALA A 67 -9.14 -9.73 17.02
C ALA A 67 -10.30 -10.41 17.75
N THR A 68 -11.00 -11.33 17.08
CA THR A 68 -12.11 -12.08 17.67
C THR A 68 -11.66 -12.94 18.85
N ALA A 69 -10.52 -13.60 18.75
CA ALA A 69 -9.94 -14.39 19.83
C ALA A 69 -9.58 -13.53 21.04
N SER A 70 -8.94 -12.37 20.83
CA SER A 70 -8.63 -11.39 21.88
C SER A 70 -9.90 -10.83 22.53
N LEU A 71 -10.93 -10.51 21.75
CA LEU A 71 -12.21 -10.04 22.29
C LEU A 71 -12.91 -11.12 23.14
N LEU A 72 -12.93 -12.37 22.67
CA LEU A 72 -13.47 -13.50 23.43
C LEU A 72 -12.69 -13.72 24.73
N LYS A 73 -11.37 -13.62 24.67
CA LYS A 73 -10.50 -13.74 25.86
C LYS A 73 -10.68 -12.58 26.82
N ALA A 74 -10.86 -11.36 26.33
CA ALA A 74 -11.19 -10.19 27.13
C ALA A 74 -12.52 -10.38 27.87
N ALA A 75 -13.56 -10.84 27.17
CA ALA A 75 -14.87 -11.13 27.74
C ALA A 75 -14.82 -12.26 28.79
N TYR A 76 -14.07 -13.33 28.50
CA TYR A 76 -13.86 -14.42 29.46
C TYR A 76 -13.11 -13.95 30.71
N THR A 77 -12.04 -13.19 30.55
CA THR A 77 -11.24 -12.66 31.67
C THR A 77 -12.06 -11.68 32.51
N TRP A 78 -12.84 -10.83 31.85
CA TRP A 78 -13.72 -9.84 32.49
C TRP A 78 -14.77 -10.51 33.37
N THR A 79 -15.47 -11.52 32.82
CA THR A 79 -16.47 -12.28 33.57
C THR A 79 -15.87 -13.04 34.75
N LEU A 80 -14.65 -13.56 34.62
CA LEU A 80 -13.97 -14.31 35.68
C LEU A 80 -13.47 -13.40 36.82
N ASN A 81 -13.11 -12.15 36.49
CA ASN A 81 -12.54 -11.19 37.44
C ASN A 81 -13.54 -10.17 37.99
N GLN A 82 -14.77 -10.14 37.47
CA GLN A 82 -15.85 -9.24 37.91
C GLN A 82 -16.12 -9.27 39.42
N GLN A 83 -15.85 -10.38 40.10
CA GLN A 83 -16.03 -10.54 41.54
C GLN A 83 -14.77 -10.22 42.38
N LYS A 84 -13.63 -10.02 41.73
CA LYS A 84 -12.31 -9.88 42.38
C LYS A 84 -11.72 -8.46 42.27
N THR A 85 -12.20 -7.65 41.32
CA THR A 85 -11.75 -6.28 41.10
C THR A 85 -12.87 -5.28 41.43
N SER A 86 -12.49 -4.12 41.94
CA SER A 86 -13.38 -2.96 42.09
C SER A 86 -13.60 -2.21 40.78
N ASP A 87 -12.68 -2.37 39.83
CA ASP A 87 -12.68 -1.66 38.56
C ASP A 87 -13.48 -2.42 37.50
N LEU A 88 -14.16 -1.67 36.61
CA LEU A 88 -14.99 -2.22 35.55
C LEU A 88 -14.17 -3.08 34.57
N PHE A 89 -12.93 -2.69 34.28
CA PHE A 89 -11.98 -3.47 33.50
C PHE A 89 -10.71 -3.65 34.33
N ASP A 90 -10.23 -4.88 34.45
CA ASP A 90 -8.92 -5.14 35.03
C ASP A 90 -7.83 -4.99 33.96
N LYS A 91 -6.58 -4.85 34.40
CA LYS A 91 -5.43 -4.68 33.49
C LYS A 91 -5.28 -5.82 32.48
N ALA A 92 -5.76 -7.02 32.82
CA ALA A 92 -5.71 -8.18 31.94
C ALA A 92 -6.77 -8.08 30.82
N THR A 93 -8.00 -7.70 31.14
CA THR A 93 -9.03 -7.41 30.14
C THR A 93 -8.67 -6.20 29.27
N GLU A 94 -8.14 -5.12 29.85
CA GLU A 94 -7.69 -3.94 29.08
C GLU A 94 -6.65 -4.33 28.04
N ARG A 95 -5.65 -5.12 28.41
CA ARG A 95 -4.61 -5.57 27.46
C ARG A 95 -5.16 -6.37 26.28
N GLU A 96 -6.16 -7.21 26.51
CA GLU A 96 -6.78 -8.00 25.43
C GLU A 96 -7.71 -7.13 24.56
N LEU A 97 -8.36 -6.12 25.15
CA LEU A 97 -9.12 -5.12 24.39
C LEU A 97 -8.20 -4.24 23.54
N ASP A 98 -7.05 -3.83 24.05
CA ASP A 98 -6.04 -3.09 23.28
C ASP A 98 -5.55 -3.94 22.09
N ALA A 99 -5.27 -5.23 22.31
CA ALA A 99 -4.90 -6.14 21.23
C ALA A 99 -6.01 -6.30 20.17
N PHE A 100 -7.28 -6.30 20.59
CA PHE A 100 -8.42 -6.27 19.66
C PHE A 100 -8.42 -4.98 18.82
N VAL A 101 -8.31 -3.81 19.47
CA VAL A 101 -8.31 -2.51 18.81
C VAL A 101 -7.14 -2.37 17.84
N ASP A 102 -5.94 -2.80 18.22
CA ASP A 102 -4.75 -2.78 17.37
C ASP A 102 -4.95 -3.60 16.09
N ASN A 103 -5.55 -4.79 16.21
CA ASN A 103 -5.85 -5.62 15.04
C ASN A 103 -6.89 -4.96 14.12
N ILE A 104 -7.96 -4.38 14.68
CA ILE A 104 -8.98 -3.67 13.88
C ILE A 104 -8.40 -2.44 13.20
N HIS A 105 -7.60 -1.65 13.90
CA HIS A 105 -6.93 -0.48 13.35
C HIS A 105 -5.99 -0.87 12.22
N HIS A 106 -5.25 -1.98 12.37
CA HIS A 106 -4.39 -2.50 11.32
C HIS A 106 -5.19 -2.92 10.07
N ILE A 107 -6.30 -3.65 10.24
CA ILE A 107 -7.16 -4.04 9.13
C ILE A 107 -7.67 -2.80 8.38
N PHE A 108 -8.17 -1.79 9.11
CA PHE A 108 -8.73 -0.59 8.50
C PHE A 108 -7.67 0.25 7.77
N SER A 109 -6.52 0.49 8.42
CA SER A 109 -5.42 1.25 7.82
C SER A 109 -4.88 0.59 6.54
N SER A 110 -4.76 -0.73 6.55
CA SER A 110 -4.26 -1.48 5.39
C SER A 110 -5.29 -1.54 4.25
N LEU A 111 -6.58 -1.68 4.56
CA LEU A 111 -7.67 -1.60 3.58
C LEU A 111 -7.72 -0.22 2.91
N LEU A 112 -7.60 0.85 3.69
CA LEU A 112 -7.53 2.22 3.17
C LEU A 112 -6.30 2.39 2.25
N ALA A 113 -5.12 1.95 2.71
CA ALA A 113 -3.90 2.04 1.92
C ALA A 113 -4.04 1.29 0.58
N GLN A 114 -4.67 0.12 0.60
CA GLN A 114 -4.88 -0.67 -0.61
C GLN A 114 -5.83 0.01 -1.61
N ILE A 115 -6.96 0.56 -1.14
CA ILE A 115 -7.87 1.33 -1.98
C ILE A 115 -7.12 2.49 -2.64
N VAL A 116 -6.35 3.24 -1.85
CA VAL A 116 -5.56 4.37 -2.37
C VAL A 116 -4.50 3.89 -3.36
N ASN A 117 -3.86 2.75 -3.11
CA ASN A 117 -2.87 2.16 -4.02
C ASN A 117 -3.50 1.78 -5.37
N ILE A 118 -4.69 1.17 -5.36
CA ILE A 118 -5.43 0.83 -6.58
C ILE A 118 -5.81 2.10 -7.35
N LEU A 119 -6.28 3.14 -6.64
CA LEU A 119 -6.60 4.43 -7.26
C LEU A 119 -5.37 5.08 -7.89
N PHE A 120 -4.24 5.12 -7.20
CA PHE A 120 -3.00 5.67 -7.75
C PHE A 120 -2.48 4.86 -8.93
N SER A 121 -2.54 3.53 -8.87
CA SER A 121 -2.21 2.69 -10.03
C SER A 121 -3.12 2.97 -11.22
N ALA A 122 -4.44 3.12 -11.00
CA ALA A 122 -5.38 3.44 -12.06
C ALA A 122 -5.14 4.83 -12.66
N VAL A 123 -4.87 5.84 -11.83
CA VAL A 123 -4.52 7.19 -12.28
C VAL A 123 -3.20 7.17 -13.05
N SER A 124 -2.22 6.39 -12.59
CA SER A 124 -0.90 6.25 -13.24
C SER A 124 -1.02 5.74 -14.68
N LEU A 125 -2.03 4.93 -15.00
CA LEU A 125 -2.28 4.46 -16.36
C LEU A 125 -2.56 5.60 -17.34
N ILE A 126 -3.04 6.74 -16.85
CA ILE A 126 -3.35 7.93 -17.66
C ILE A 126 -2.22 8.96 -17.55
N THR A 127 -1.73 9.23 -16.33
CA THR A 127 -0.77 10.31 -16.08
C THR A 127 0.63 9.98 -16.58
N ARG A 128 1.08 8.73 -16.50
CA ARG A 128 2.43 8.35 -16.94
C ARG A 128 2.62 8.42 -18.47
N PRO A 129 1.66 8.01 -19.32
CA PRO A 129 1.73 8.29 -20.75
C PRO A 129 1.79 9.78 -21.09
N ILE A 130 0.99 10.61 -20.40
CA ILE A 130 1.00 12.07 -20.60
C ILE A 130 2.35 12.67 -20.21
N ALA A 131 2.90 12.25 -19.07
CA ALA A 131 4.23 12.66 -18.62
C ALA A 131 5.32 12.24 -19.62
N SER A 132 5.24 11.01 -20.15
CA SER A 132 6.18 10.52 -21.17
C SER A 132 6.11 11.31 -22.49
N ILE A 133 4.92 11.76 -22.91
CA ILE A 133 4.76 12.63 -24.08
C ILE A 133 5.33 14.03 -23.80
N ALA A 134 5.06 14.59 -22.62
CA ALA A 134 5.58 15.91 -22.24
C ALA A 134 7.11 15.93 -22.17
N GLU A 135 7.72 14.86 -21.64
CA GLU A 135 9.17 14.70 -21.61
C GLU A 135 9.76 14.60 -23.02
N ALA A 136 9.17 13.79 -23.90
CA ALA A 136 9.60 13.69 -25.30
C ALA A 136 9.53 15.03 -26.04
N LEU A 137 8.48 15.84 -25.81
CA LEU A 137 8.36 17.17 -26.38
C LEU A 137 9.35 18.18 -25.79
N SER A 138 9.74 17.99 -24.52
CA SER A 138 10.72 18.86 -23.87
C SER A 138 12.15 18.60 -24.35
N ASP A 139 12.51 17.35 -24.63
CA ASP A 139 13.81 16.97 -25.20
C ASP A 139 13.96 17.51 -26.63
N ASP A 140 12.94 17.38 -27.49
CA ASP A 140 12.95 17.96 -28.84
C ASP A 140 13.15 19.49 -28.80
N SER A 141 12.56 20.17 -27.82
CA SER A 141 12.70 21.62 -27.65
C SER A 141 14.08 22.07 -27.13
N MET A 142 14.83 21.16 -26.49
CA MET A 142 16.20 21.39 -26.04
C MET A 142 17.22 21.06 -27.14
N GLU A 143 17.00 19.99 -27.92
CA GLU A 143 17.88 19.66 -29.07
C GLU A 143 17.89 20.75 -30.14
N GLU A 144 16.75 21.41 -30.37
CA GLU A 144 16.63 22.51 -31.35
C GLU A 144 17.45 23.76 -30.96
N ARG A 145 17.83 23.92 -29.68
CA ARG A 145 18.68 25.04 -29.23
C ARG A 145 20.18 24.78 -29.35
N THR A 146 20.60 23.54 -29.60
CA THR A 146 22.01 23.15 -29.71
C THR A 146 22.56 23.09 -31.13
N PHE A 147 21.72 23.23 -32.17
CA PHE A 147 22.17 23.34 -33.56
C PHE A 147 22.35 24.81 -34.00
N ARG A 148 23.43 25.45 -33.52
CA ARG A 148 24.08 26.54 -34.27
C ARG A 148 25.50 26.09 -34.62
N PRO A 149 25.74 25.57 -35.84
CA PRO A 149 27.10 25.48 -36.35
C PRO A 149 27.58 26.89 -36.72
N ILE A 150 28.88 27.10 -36.50
CA ILE A 150 29.68 28.29 -36.83
C ILE A 150 29.68 28.52 -38.35
#